data_AF-A0ABC9TPJ3-F1
#
_entry.id   AF-A0ABC9TPJ3-F1
#
_cell.length_a   1.000
_cell.length_b   1.000
_cell.length_c   1.000
_cell.angle_alpha   90.00
_cell.angle_beta   90.00
_cell.angle_gamma   90.00
#
_symmetry.space_group_name_H-M   'P 1'
#
loop_
_entity.id
_entity.type
_entity.pdbx_description
1 polymer ?
#
loop_
_entity_poly.entity_id
_entity_poly.type
_entity_poly.pdbx_seq_one_letter_code
_entity_poly.pdbx_strand_id
1 'polypeptide(L)' 'MKIIEKQFIGHDNEILMVYHEGIYLVSICINNLKNYCNQLYRQFNSREEAQQFYLALIQLKSQN' A
#
# COMPACT_ATOMS: atom_id res chain seq x y z
N MET A 1 0.35 14.47 3.20
CA MET A 1 0.56 13.06 2.81
C MET A 1 1.79 12.97 1.93
N LYS A 2 2.70 12.02 2.19
CA LYS A 2 3.92 11.76 1.40
C LYS A 2 3.94 10.31 0.96
N ILE A 3 4.14 10.04 -0.33
CA ILE A 3 4.35 8.66 -0.82
C ILE A 3 5.79 8.24 -0.49
N ILE A 4 5.93 7.08 0.15
CA ILE A 4 7.23 6.47 0.49
C ILE A 4 7.58 5.43 -0.56
N GLU A 5 6.67 4.49 -0.82
CA GLU A 5 6.86 3.42 -1.79
C GLU A 5 5.60 3.25 -2.62
N LYS A 6 5.78 2.78 -3.86
CA LYS A 6 4.69 2.47 -4.79
C LYS A 6 5.09 1.31 -5.69
N GLN A 7 4.25 0.28 -5.75
CA GLN A 7 4.46 -0.88 -6.63
C GLN A 7 3.17 -1.23 -7.37
N PHE A 8 3.25 -1.31 -8.70
CA PHE A 8 2.17 -1.88 -9.51
C PHE A 8 2.16 -3.40 -9.39
N ILE A 9 1.01 -3.98 -9.06
CA ILE A 9 0.82 -5.42 -8.86
C ILE A 9 -0.12 -6.06 -9.89
N GLY A 10 -0.73 -5.28 -10.76
CA GLY A 10 -1.56 -5.74 -11.88
C GLY A 10 -1.81 -4.61 -12.88
N HIS A 11 -2.75 -4.83 -13.82
CA HIS A 11 -3.10 -3.84 -14.83
C HIS A 11 -3.63 -2.54 -14.22
N ASP A 12 -4.50 -2.67 -13.20
CA ASP A 12 -5.16 -1.54 -12.55
C ASP A 12 -4.87 -1.48 -11.03
N ASN A 13 -4.05 -2.37 -10.48
CA ASN A 13 -3.82 -2.48 -9.03
C ASN A 13 -2.41 -2.03 -8.63
N GLU A 14 -2.31 -1.24 -7.57
CA GLU A 14 -1.04 -0.79 -6.99
C GLU A 14 -1.04 -0.89 -5.47
N ILE A 15 0.11 -1.17 -4.89
CA ILE A 15 0.35 -1.08 -3.45
C ILE A 15 1.03 0.26 -3.20
N LEU A 16 0.49 1.07 -2.30
CA LEU A 16 1.11 2.30 -1.83
C LEU A 16 1.51 2.15 -0.37
N MET A 17 2.68 2.70 -0.04
CA MET A 17 3.03 3.06 1.33
C MET A 17 3.13 4.58 1.41
N VAL A 18 2.33 5.20 2.27
CA VAL A 18 2.34 6.65 2.48
C VAL A 18 2.54 7.00 3.95
N TYR A 19 3.04 8.20 4.20
CA TYR A 19 3.17 8.78 5.53
C TYR A 19 2.32 10.04 5.63
N HIS A 20 1.54 10.14 6.70
CA HIS A 20 0.68 11.27 6.98
C HIS A 20 0.53 11.44 8.49
N GLU A 21 0.90 12.62 9.00
CA GLU A 21 0.63 13.03 10.40
C GLU A 21 1.10 12.01 11.46
N GLY A 22 2.32 11.48 11.31
CA GLY A 22 2.87 10.51 12.27
C GLY A 22 2.48 9.05 12.00
N ILE A 23 1.58 8.81 11.05
CA ILE A 23 1.05 7.48 10.74
C ILE A 23 1.58 7.02 9.38
N TYR A 24 1.99 5.75 9.34
CA TYR A 24 2.29 5.05 8.10
C TYR A 24 1.06 4.28 7.64
N LEU A 25 0.74 4.38 6.36
CA LEU A 25 -0.40 3.71 5.75
C LEU A 25 0.12 2.85 4.61
N VAL A 26 -0.28 1.59 4.59
CA VAL A 26 -0.06 0.71 3.44
C VAL A 26 -1.43 0.36 2.88
N SER A 27 -1.66 0.66 1.59
CA SER A 27 -2.94 0.47 0.92
C SER A 27 -2.78 -0.28 -0.40
N ILE A 28 -3.76 -1.11 -0.74
CA ILE A 28 -3.92 -1.66 -2.09
C ILE A 28 -4.98 -0.82 -2.80
N CYS A 29 -4.55 -0.09 -3.82
CA CYS A 29 -5.39 0.80 -4.61
C CYS A 29 -5.71 0.16 -5.96
N ILE A 30 -6.95 0.38 -6.44
CA ILE A 30 -7.42 -0.04 -7.76
C ILE A 30 -7.67 1.24 -8.55
N ASN A 31 -6.78 1.56 -9.50
CA ASN A 31 -6.74 2.80 -10.28
C ASN A 31 -8.02 3.09 -11.06
N ASN A 32 -8.86 2.08 -11.34
CA ASN A 32 -10.08 2.21 -12.13
C ASN A 32 -11.36 2.45 -11.29
N LEU A 33 -11.27 2.33 -9.96
CA LEU A 33 -12.39 2.61 -9.05
C LEU A 33 -12.36 4.09 -8.66
N LYS A 34 -12.88 4.95 -9.54
CA LYS A 34 -12.92 6.43 -9.38
C LYS A 34 -13.39 6.97 -8.02
N ASN A 35 -13.99 6.18 -7.14
CA ASN A 35 -14.54 6.61 -5.84
C ASN A 35 -14.33 5.64 -4.65
N TYR A 36 -13.51 4.57 -4.76
CA TYR A 36 -13.41 3.54 -3.69
C TYR A 36 -11.98 3.08 -3.37
N CYS A 37 -10.95 3.89 -3.65
CA CYS A 37 -9.54 3.45 -3.64
C CYS A 37 -8.91 3.03 -2.28
N ASN A 38 -9.67 2.98 -1.18
CA ASN A 38 -9.18 2.57 0.14
C ASN A 38 -9.91 1.35 0.72
N GLN A 39 -10.34 0.38 -0.10
CA GLN A 39 -11.03 -0.81 0.44
C GLN A 39 -10.12 -1.70 1.32
N LEU A 40 -8.80 -1.63 1.15
CA LEU A 40 -7.83 -2.37 1.96
C LEU A 40 -6.62 -1.49 2.28
N TYR A 41 -6.62 -0.90 3.47
CA TYR A 41 -5.46 -0.22 4.03
C TYR A 41 -5.22 -0.65 5.47
N ARG A 42 -3.96 -0.59 5.89
CA ARG A 42 -3.56 -0.79 7.28
C ARG A 42 -2.68 0.36 7.74
N GLN A 43 -2.94 0.80 8.97
CA GLN A 43 -2.17 1.85 9.63
C GLN A 43 -1.09 1.25 10.52
N PHE A 44 0.03 1.93 10.63
CA PHE A 44 1.16 1.56 11.47
C PHE A 44 1.78 2.79 12.11
N ASN A 45 2.26 2.63 13.35
CA ASN A 45 2.98 3.68 14.07
C ASN A 45 4.50 3.61 13.82
N SER A 46 5.00 2.47 13.34
CA SER A 46 6.40 2.24 12.98
C SER A 46 6.56 2.17 11.46
N ARG A 47 7.65 2.77 10.97
CA ARG A 47 8.06 2.66 9.57
C ARG A 47 8.44 1.22 9.23
N GLU A 48 9.17 0.56 10.13
CA GLU A 48 9.66 -0.80 9.95
C GLU A 48 8.49 -1.78 9.78
N GLU A 49 7.47 -1.70 10.64
CA GLU A 49 6.28 -2.55 10.54
C GLU A 49 5.53 -2.33 9.22
N ALA A 50 5.33 -1.07 8.83
CA ALA A 50 4.69 -0.73 7.56
C ALA A 50 5.50 -1.27 6.37
N GLN A 51 6.82 -1.16 6.41
CA GLN A 51 7.69 -1.64 5.36
C GLN A 51 7.69 -3.17 5.26
N GLN A 52 7.70 -3.88 6.39
CA GLN A 52 7.58 -5.35 6.40
C GLN A 52 6.26 -5.80 5.79
N PHE A 53 5.16 -5.15 6.15
CA PHE A 53 3.85 -5.46 5.59
C PHE A 53 3.79 -5.15 4.08
N TYR A 54 4.33 -4.01 3.65
CA TYR A 54 4.44 -3.65 2.23
C TYR A 54 5.19 -4.71 1.42
N LEU A 55 6.35 -5.17 1.92
CA LEU A 55 7.15 -6.21 1.27
C LEU A 55 6.43 -7.56 1.23
N ALA A 56 5.72 -7.93 2.30
CA ALA A 56 4.92 -9.16 2.34
C ALA A 56 3.80 -9.14 1.28
N LEU A 57 3.13 -8.00 1.09
CA LEU A 57 2.11 -7.86 0.04
C LEU A 57 2.69 -8.00 -1.37
N ILE A 58 3.90 -7.46 -1.61
CA ILE A 58 4.59 -7.64 -2.90
C ILE A 58 4.92 -9.11 -3.14
N GLN A 59 5.41 -9.82 -2.11
CA GLN A 59 5.79 -11.22 -2.23
C GLN A 59 4.60 -12.14 -2.50
N LEU A 60 3.44 -11.87 -1.89
CA LEU A 60 2.19 -12.60 -2.16
C LEU A 60 1.81 -12.57 -3.65
N LYS A 61 2.10 -11.47 -4.35
CA LYS A 61 1.86 -11.37 -5.80
C LYS A 61 2.88 -12.18 -6.61
N SER A 62 4.12 -12.29 -6.17
CA SER A 62 5.15 -13.06 -6.88
C SER A 62 4.95 -14.58 -6.81
N GLN A 63 4.01 -15.07 -5.99
CA GLN A 63 3.74 -16.50 -5.79
C GLN A 63 2.52 -17.03 -6.57
N ASN A 64 1.84 -16.19 -7.35
CA ASN A 64 0.76 -16.58 -8.28
C ASN A 64 1.16 -16.26 -9.73
#